data_AF-A0A811MFT7-F1
#
_entry.id   AF-A0A811MFT7-F1
#
_cell.length_a   1.000
_cell.length_b   1.000
_cell.length_c   1.000
_cell.angle_alpha   90.00
_cell.angle_beta   90.00
_cell.angle_gamma   90.00
#
_symmetry.space_group_name_H-M   'P 1'
#
loop_
_entity.id
_entity.type
_entity.pdbx_description
1 polymer ?
#
loop_
_entity_poly.entity_id
_entity_poly.type
_entity_poly.pdbx_seq_one_letter_code
_entity_poly.pdbx_strand_id
1 'polypeptide(L)'
;MPSVVTLFEALESLEPAFDDYVSGLRGQSGDEADICIVADVFVAWTVDVARPHGCAHAVFVSCGAFGTAIVHALWSHMPALPFGSDGLLRLPEYPDVVLHRSQLSPVFLLHAGLRDRWTAFYQRAKRHGYRTDAVLANTVEEFESTGLTMMRRAAGKIMRLEINAPKLTFSDMEKFRIFHKQAHILTLQ
;
A
#
# COMPACT_ATOMS: atom_id res chain seq x y z
N MET A 1 6.54 -12.03 16.62
CA MET A 1 5.31 -11.24 16.79
C MET A 1 4.09 -11.95 16.21
N PRO A 2 3.59 -13.03 16.85
CA PRO A 2 2.36 -13.72 16.40
C PRO A 2 1.09 -12.84 16.49
N SER A 3 1.09 -11.89 17.43
CA SER A 3 -0.04 -10.98 17.68
C SER A 3 -0.31 -10.00 16.53
N VAL A 4 0.73 -9.57 15.80
CA VAL A 4 0.57 -8.55 14.75
C VAL A 4 -0.10 -9.11 13.48
N VAL A 5 0.29 -10.30 13.01
CA VAL A 5 -0.42 -10.92 11.87
C VAL A 5 -1.86 -11.25 12.23
N THR A 6 -2.10 -11.63 13.49
CA THR A 6 -3.46 -11.90 13.97
C THR A 6 -4.30 -10.63 13.99
N LEU A 7 -3.72 -9.49 14.39
CA LEU A 7 -4.38 -8.19 14.31
C LEU A 7 -4.75 -7.85 12.86
N PHE A 8 -3.82 -8.01 11.91
CA PHE A 8 -4.06 -7.69 10.51
C PHE A 8 -5.11 -8.60 9.86
N GLU A 9 -5.09 -9.90 10.15
CA GLU A 9 -6.16 -10.82 9.74
C GLU A 9 -7.50 -10.44 10.37
N ALA A 10 -7.52 -10.00 11.64
CA ALA A 10 -8.76 -9.54 12.30
C ALA A 10 -9.28 -8.22 11.70
N LEU A 11 -8.43 -7.35 11.14
CA LEU A 11 -8.90 -6.15 10.46
C LEU A 11 -9.74 -6.48 9.22
N GLU A 12 -9.52 -7.64 8.57
CA GLU A 12 -10.35 -8.08 7.44
C GLU A 12 -11.80 -8.37 7.89
N SER A 13 -12.05 -8.73 9.16
CA SER A 13 -13.42 -8.95 9.65
C SER A 13 -14.22 -7.66 9.88
N LEU A 14 -13.60 -6.48 9.70
CA LEU A 14 -14.30 -5.19 9.76
C LEU A 14 -15.05 -4.87 8.47
N GLU A 15 -14.88 -5.68 7.41
CA GLU A 15 -15.50 -5.42 6.10
C GLU A 15 -17.00 -5.14 6.15
N PRO A 16 -17.85 -5.95 6.82
CA PRO A 16 -19.28 -5.69 6.84
C PRO A 16 -19.64 -4.38 7.55
N ALA A 17 -18.97 -4.08 8.67
CA ALA A 17 -19.21 -2.86 9.41
C ALA A 17 -18.74 -1.61 8.63
N PHE A 18 -17.67 -1.74 7.85
CA PHE A 18 -17.19 -0.67 6.98
C PHE A 18 -18.10 -0.46 5.77
N ASP A 19 -18.66 -1.52 5.21
CA ASP A 19 -19.67 -1.45 4.15
C ASP A 19 -20.93 -0.70 4.60
N ASP A 20 -21.47 -1.06 5.78
CA ASP A 20 -22.61 -0.36 6.39
C ASP A 20 -22.32 1.14 6.59
N TYR A 21 -21.10 1.47 7.01
CA TYR A 21 -20.66 2.85 7.19
C TYR A 21 -20.64 3.63 5.86
N VAL A 22 -20.04 3.06 4.81
CA VAL A 22 -19.97 3.70 3.48
C VAL A 22 -21.36 3.86 2.86
N SER A 23 -22.21 2.84 3.00
CA SER A 23 -23.62 2.90 2.60
C SER A 23 -24.37 4.04 3.28
N GLY A 24 -24.20 4.18 4.60
CA GLY A 24 -24.77 5.27 5.38
C GLY A 24 -24.30 6.66 4.95
N LEU A 25 -23.02 6.81 4.59
CA LEU A 25 -22.48 8.07 4.06
C LEU A 25 -23.10 8.46 2.71
N ARG A 26 -23.26 7.48 1.80
CA ARG A 26 -23.93 7.69 0.50
C ARG A 26 -25.39 8.11 0.69
N GLY A 27 -26.11 7.45 1.59
CA GLY A 27 -27.50 7.80 1.90
C GLY A 27 -27.69 9.23 2.44
N GLN A 28 -26.68 9.78 3.13
CA GLN A 28 -26.72 11.14 3.68
C GLN A 28 -26.27 12.21 2.68
N SER A 29 -25.32 11.87 1.80
CA SER A 29 -24.65 12.84 0.91
C SER A 29 -25.33 13.00 -0.45
N GLY A 30 -26.32 12.14 -0.77
CA GLY A 30 -26.97 12.08 -2.07
C GLY A 30 -26.11 11.37 -3.11
N ASP A 31 -26.73 10.95 -4.23
CA ASP A 31 -26.05 10.13 -5.25
C ASP A 31 -24.89 10.84 -5.96
N GLU A 32 -24.85 12.18 -5.92
CA GLU A 32 -23.84 13.03 -6.56
C GLU A 32 -22.56 13.23 -5.73
N ALA A 33 -22.48 12.71 -4.49
CA ALA A 33 -21.29 12.91 -3.66
C ALA A 33 -20.10 12.04 -4.09
N ASP A 34 -19.00 12.69 -4.50
CA ASP A 34 -17.71 12.06 -4.79
C ASP A 34 -17.04 11.59 -3.49
N ILE A 35 -17.25 10.32 -3.12
CA ILE A 35 -16.58 9.70 -1.97
C ILE A 35 -15.28 9.05 -2.43
N CYS A 36 -14.18 9.37 -1.75
CA CYS A 36 -12.89 8.70 -1.91
C CYS A 36 -12.48 8.02 -0.59
N ILE A 37 -12.24 6.72 -0.64
CA ILE A 37 -11.72 5.94 0.47
C ILE A 37 -10.20 5.92 0.38
N VAL A 38 -9.53 6.43 1.41
CA VAL A 38 -8.07 6.39 1.55
C VAL A 38 -7.72 5.42 2.68
N ALA A 39 -6.98 4.36 2.35
CA ALA A 39 -6.73 3.24 3.25
C ALA A 39 -5.24 2.92 3.37
N ASP A 40 -4.76 2.50 4.53
CA ASP A 40 -3.40 1.95 4.65
C ASP A 40 -3.30 0.61 3.89
N VAL A 41 -2.09 0.27 3.41
CA VAL A 41 -1.81 -1.01 2.70
C VAL A 41 -2.33 -2.24 3.44
N PHE A 42 -2.34 -2.24 4.78
CA PHE A 42 -2.79 -3.39 5.57
C PHE A 42 -4.31 -3.57 5.58
N VAL A 43 -5.07 -2.55 5.18
CA VAL A 43 -6.53 -2.57 5.04
C VAL A 43 -6.95 -2.27 3.61
N ALA A 44 -6.10 -2.62 2.64
CA ALA A 44 -6.39 -2.45 1.22
C ALA A 44 -7.67 -3.18 0.79
N TRP A 45 -8.15 -4.17 1.55
CA TRP A 45 -9.45 -4.83 1.35
C TRP A 45 -10.63 -3.85 1.26
N THR A 46 -10.51 -2.64 1.82
CA THR A 46 -11.54 -1.58 1.70
C THR A 46 -11.86 -1.21 0.25
N VAL A 47 -11.00 -1.56 -0.72
CA VAL A 47 -11.31 -1.46 -2.15
C VAL A 47 -12.52 -2.30 -2.55
N ASP A 48 -12.74 -3.46 -1.91
CA ASP A 48 -13.88 -4.32 -2.17
C ASP A 48 -15.21 -3.71 -1.72
N VAL A 49 -15.16 -2.85 -0.70
CA VAL A 49 -16.29 -2.00 -0.29
C VAL A 49 -16.42 -0.79 -1.22
N ALA A 50 -15.32 -0.14 -1.60
CA ALA A 50 -15.38 1.06 -2.44
C ALA A 50 -16.09 0.83 -3.78
N ARG A 51 -15.84 -0.32 -4.43
CA ARG A 51 -16.30 -0.57 -5.81
C ARG A 51 -17.82 -0.70 -5.96
N PRO A 52 -18.54 -1.52 -5.16
CA PRO A 52 -19.99 -1.58 -5.22
C PRO A 52 -20.67 -0.24 -4.95
N HIS A 53 -20.08 0.61 -4.10
CA HIS A 53 -20.60 1.95 -3.78
C HIS A 53 -20.18 3.04 -4.78
N GLY A 54 -19.50 2.68 -5.88
CA GLY A 54 -19.03 3.64 -6.88
C GLY A 54 -18.01 4.65 -6.35
N CYS A 55 -17.36 4.36 -5.23
CA CYS A 55 -16.39 5.24 -4.59
C CYS A 55 -15.01 5.10 -5.25
N ALA A 56 -14.26 6.22 -5.31
CA ALA A 56 -12.84 6.17 -5.63
C ALA A 56 -12.05 5.55 -4.47
N HIS A 57 -10.93 4.90 -4.76
CA HIS A 57 -10.11 4.25 -3.74
C HIS A 57 -8.62 4.56 -3.92
N ALA A 58 -7.95 4.94 -2.84
CA ALA A 58 -6.51 5.14 -2.79
C ALA A 58 -5.88 4.35 -1.64
N VAL A 59 -4.71 3.76 -1.89
CA VAL A 59 -3.90 3.15 -0.84
C VAL A 59 -2.80 4.12 -0.42
N PHE A 60 -2.63 4.32 0.87
CA PHE A 60 -1.55 5.09 1.46
C PHE A 60 -0.42 4.17 1.93
N VAL A 61 0.76 4.34 1.34
CA VAL A 61 2.00 3.73 1.85
C VAL A 61 2.63 4.68 2.84
N SER A 62 2.52 4.30 4.12
CA SER A 62 2.93 5.09 5.28
C SER A 62 4.45 5.10 5.51
N CYS A 63 5.19 4.19 4.87
CA CYS A 63 6.65 4.14 4.87
C CYS A 63 7.27 4.78 3.62
N GLY A 64 8.59 4.99 3.66
CA GLY A 64 9.34 5.54 2.52
C GLY A 64 9.27 4.64 1.29
N ALA A 65 9.28 5.25 0.11
CA ALA A 65 9.01 4.59 -1.16
C ALA A 65 10.03 3.49 -1.49
N PHE A 66 11.30 3.70 -1.12
CA PHE A 66 12.33 2.66 -1.27
C PHE A 66 11.97 1.43 -0.42
N GLY A 67 11.63 1.64 0.85
CA GLY A 67 11.23 0.58 1.76
C GLY A 67 9.99 -0.17 1.28
N THR A 68 8.98 0.56 0.80
CA THR A 68 7.77 -0.02 0.19
C THR A 68 8.11 -0.93 -1.00
N ALA A 69 8.93 -0.44 -1.94
CA ALA A 69 9.32 -1.20 -3.12
C ALA A 69 10.11 -2.47 -2.78
N ILE A 70 11.01 -2.39 -1.81
CA ILE A 70 11.78 -3.54 -1.31
C ILE A 70 10.87 -4.54 -0.59
N VAL A 71 10.01 -4.10 0.33
CA VAL A 71 9.06 -4.97 1.03
C VAL A 71 8.16 -5.69 0.05
N HIS A 72 7.67 -4.99 -0.98
CA HIS A 72 6.86 -5.58 -2.03
C HIS A 72 7.58 -6.66 -2.82
N ALA A 73 8.83 -6.41 -3.23
CA ALA A 73 9.64 -7.42 -3.91
C ALA A 73 9.95 -8.61 -3.00
N LEU A 74 10.36 -8.38 -1.75
CA LEU A 74 10.61 -9.45 -0.77
C LEU A 74 9.42 -10.41 -0.66
N TRP A 75 8.21 -9.88 -0.44
CA TRP A 75 7.00 -10.70 -0.34
C TRP A 75 6.62 -11.40 -1.66
N SER A 76 7.03 -10.85 -2.80
CA SER A 76 6.81 -11.48 -4.11
C SER A 76 7.70 -12.71 -4.35
N HIS A 77 8.84 -12.78 -3.66
CA HIS A 77 9.76 -13.93 -3.70
C HIS A 77 9.56 -14.92 -2.54
N MET A 78 8.63 -14.65 -1.62
CA MET A 78 8.30 -15.61 -0.56
C MET A 78 7.65 -16.88 -1.13
N PRO A 79 7.93 -18.06 -0.56
CA PRO A 79 8.63 -18.30 0.71
C PRO A 79 10.16 -18.43 0.60
N ALA A 80 10.75 -18.29 -0.59
CA ALA A 80 12.16 -18.58 -0.85
C ALA A 80 12.89 -17.34 -1.40
N LEU A 81 13.44 -16.53 -0.49
CA LEU A 81 14.20 -15.34 -0.86
C LEU A 81 15.49 -15.68 -1.63
N PRO A 82 15.85 -14.91 -2.68
CA PRO A 82 17.00 -15.18 -3.56
C PRO A 82 18.35 -14.82 -2.91
N PHE A 83 18.73 -15.55 -1.86
CA PHE A 83 20.06 -15.42 -1.27
C PHE A 83 21.13 -16.11 -2.12
N GLY A 84 22.25 -15.42 -2.32
CA GLY A 84 23.46 -16.02 -2.88
C GLY A 84 24.20 -16.90 -1.86
N SER A 85 25.20 -17.64 -2.35
CA SER A 85 26.12 -18.41 -1.49
C SER A 85 26.96 -17.54 -0.56
N ASP A 86 27.11 -16.25 -0.89
CA ASP A 86 27.76 -15.22 -0.08
C ASP A 86 26.86 -14.67 1.05
N GLY A 87 25.63 -15.17 1.18
CA GLY A 87 24.67 -14.72 2.19
C GLY A 87 24.04 -13.36 1.91
N LEU A 88 24.28 -12.79 0.72
CA LEU A 88 23.68 -11.53 0.28
C LEU A 88 22.41 -11.80 -0.53
N LEU A 89 21.40 -11.00 -0.29
CA LEU A 89 20.12 -11.03 -1.01
C LEU A 89 20.18 -10.09 -2.20
N ARG A 90 19.79 -10.60 -3.38
CA ARG A 90 19.72 -9.82 -4.63
C ARG A 90 18.35 -10.00 -5.27
N LEU A 91 17.59 -8.91 -5.36
CA LEU A 91 16.25 -8.91 -5.96
C LEU A 91 16.38 -8.68 -7.47
N PRO A 92 15.86 -9.57 -8.34
CA PRO A 92 15.97 -9.42 -9.80
C PRO A 92 15.42 -8.11 -10.35
N GLU A 93 14.40 -7.54 -9.69
CA GLU A 93 13.75 -6.29 -10.08
C GLU A 93 14.65 -5.06 -9.81
N TYR A 94 15.57 -5.17 -8.86
CA TYR A 94 16.42 -4.09 -8.36
C TYR A 94 17.88 -4.57 -8.25
N PRO A 95 18.56 -4.78 -9.40
CA PRO A 95 19.90 -5.37 -9.42
C PRO A 95 20.95 -4.54 -8.68
N ASP A 96 20.73 -3.22 -8.57
CA ASP A 96 21.62 -2.30 -7.86
C ASP A 96 21.45 -2.34 -6.33
N VAL A 97 20.42 -3.03 -5.83
CA VAL A 97 20.15 -3.17 -4.40
C VAL A 97 20.64 -4.53 -3.91
N VAL A 98 21.63 -4.50 -3.02
CA VAL A 98 22.17 -5.69 -2.36
C VAL A 98 21.89 -5.56 -0.86
N LEU A 99 21.21 -6.56 -0.29
CA LEU A 99 20.81 -6.55 1.12
C LEU A 99 21.51 -7.66 1.89
N HIS A 100 22.05 -7.32 3.05
CA HIS A 100 22.52 -8.32 4.02
C HIS A 100 21.34 -8.85 4.83
N ARG A 101 21.41 -10.12 5.25
CA ARG A 101 20.35 -10.77 6.05
C ARG A 101 19.98 -9.99 7.31
N SER A 102 20.93 -9.32 7.94
CA SER A 102 20.69 -8.50 9.16
C SER A 102 19.92 -7.22 8.91
N GLN A 103 19.78 -6.78 7.65
CA GLN A 103 18.98 -5.60 7.27
C GLN A 103 17.51 -5.95 7.05
N LEU A 104 17.16 -7.24 7.00
CA LEU A 104 15.79 -7.68 6.82
C LEU A 104 15.02 -7.66 8.13
N SER A 105 13.76 -7.23 8.06
CA SER A 105 12.83 -7.41 9.17
C SER A 105 12.74 -8.90 9.55
N PRO A 106 12.74 -9.25 10.84
CA PRO A 106 12.60 -10.64 11.30
C PRO A 106 11.38 -11.37 10.74
N VAL A 107 10.35 -10.64 10.28
CA VAL A 107 9.16 -11.21 9.64
C VAL A 107 9.48 -12.07 8.42
N PHE A 108 10.53 -11.73 7.67
CA PHE A 108 10.97 -12.50 6.49
C PHE A 108 11.81 -13.72 6.85
N LEU A 109 12.23 -13.83 8.12
CA LEU A 109 13.11 -14.89 8.62
C LEU A 109 12.39 -15.83 9.59
N LEU A 110 11.06 -15.75 9.66
CA LEU A 110 10.22 -16.57 10.53
C LEU A 110 10.22 -18.06 10.13
N HIS A 111 9.90 -18.92 11.10
CA HIS A 111 9.62 -20.34 10.84
C HIS A 111 8.37 -20.50 9.96
N ALA A 112 8.25 -21.65 9.30
CA ALA A 112 7.24 -21.93 8.27
C ALA A 112 5.83 -21.47 8.66
N GLY A 113 5.25 -21.98 9.75
CA GLY A 113 3.85 -21.65 10.09
C GLY A 113 3.53 -20.15 10.22
N LEU A 114 4.36 -19.35 10.90
CA LEU A 114 4.11 -17.90 11.00
C LEU A 114 4.41 -17.18 9.68
N ARG A 115 5.46 -17.60 8.97
CA ARG A 115 5.81 -17.07 7.65
C ARG A 115 4.68 -17.28 6.64
N ASP A 116 4.04 -18.44 6.68
CA ASP A 116 2.99 -18.81 5.75
C ASP A 116 1.73 -17.95 5.97
N ARG A 117 1.36 -17.67 7.22
CA ARG A 117 0.29 -16.71 7.56
C ARG A 117 0.58 -15.31 7.05
N TRP A 118 1.78 -14.78 7.33
CA TRP A 118 2.19 -13.47 6.83
C TRP A 118 2.20 -13.39 5.30
N THR A 119 2.72 -14.43 4.65
CA THR A 119 2.73 -14.53 3.19
C THR A 119 1.31 -14.55 2.64
N ALA A 120 0.42 -15.35 3.22
CA ALA A 120 -0.98 -15.43 2.80
C ALA A 120 -1.70 -14.08 2.96
N PHE A 121 -1.54 -13.41 4.10
CA PHE A 121 -2.10 -12.08 4.34
C PHE A 121 -1.57 -11.06 3.33
N TYR A 122 -0.25 -10.98 3.14
CA TYR A 122 0.33 -10.01 2.21
C TYR A 122 -0.11 -10.25 0.77
N GLN A 123 -0.25 -11.51 0.33
CA GLN A 123 -0.74 -11.82 -1.00
C GLN A 123 -2.19 -11.34 -1.20
N ARG A 124 -3.05 -11.39 -0.17
CA ARG A 124 -4.39 -10.78 -0.22
C ARG A 124 -4.29 -9.26 -0.30
N ALA A 125 -3.59 -8.63 0.64
CA ALA A 125 -3.39 -7.17 0.68
C ALA A 125 -2.83 -6.63 -0.65
N LYS A 126 -1.86 -7.31 -1.25
CA LYS A 126 -1.29 -6.99 -2.57
C LYS A 126 -2.33 -7.05 -3.69
N ARG A 127 -3.19 -8.08 -3.72
CA ARG A 127 -4.28 -8.19 -4.71
C ARG A 127 -5.28 -7.06 -4.60
N HIS A 128 -5.66 -6.68 -3.39
CA HIS A 128 -6.52 -5.53 -3.17
C HIS A 128 -5.82 -4.22 -3.57
N GLY A 129 -4.55 -4.08 -3.20
CA GLY A 129 -3.72 -2.92 -3.57
C GLY A 129 -3.65 -2.70 -5.08
N TYR A 130 -3.56 -3.77 -5.89
CA TYR A 130 -3.57 -3.63 -7.37
C TYR A 130 -4.93 -3.23 -7.96
N ARG A 131 -6.00 -3.30 -7.17
CA ARG A 131 -7.34 -2.85 -7.59
C ARG A 131 -7.63 -1.42 -7.15
N THR A 132 -6.69 -0.75 -6.48
CA THR A 132 -6.82 0.67 -6.11
C THR A 132 -6.77 1.57 -7.34
N ASP A 133 -7.38 2.75 -7.26
CA ASP A 133 -7.27 3.78 -8.29
C ASP A 133 -6.02 4.64 -8.12
N ALA A 134 -5.48 4.74 -6.91
CA ALA A 134 -4.25 5.50 -6.63
C ALA A 134 -3.40 4.92 -5.51
N VAL A 135 -2.12 5.30 -5.52
CA VAL A 135 -1.18 5.07 -4.42
C VAL A 135 -0.64 6.42 -3.94
N LEU A 136 -0.87 6.73 -2.67
CA LEU A 136 -0.34 7.89 -1.96
C LEU A 136 0.90 7.46 -1.18
N ALA A 137 1.99 8.23 -1.26
CA ALA A 137 3.23 7.88 -0.58
C ALA A 137 3.67 8.93 0.42
N ASN A 138 4.04 8.48 1.62
CA ASN A 138 4.58 9.33 2.68
C ASN A 138 6.04 9.71 2.41
N THR A 139 6.26 10.46 1.34
CA THR A 139 7.59 10.89 0.90
C THR A 139 7.51 12.17 0.07
N VAL A 140 8.67 12.76 -0.21
CA VAL A 140 8.88 13.88 -1.13
C VAL A 140 9.84 13.47 -2.24
N GLU A 141 9.60 13.93 -3.48
CA GLU A 141 10.30 13.41 -4.66
C GLU A 141 11.79 13.71 -4.67
N GLU A 142 12.16 14.88 -4.13
CA GLU A 142 13.53 15.35 -4.01
C GLU A 142 14.38 14.46 -3.09
N PHE A 143 13.76 13.77 -2.13
CA PHE A 143 14.46 12.94 -1.16
C PHE A 143 14.49 11.45 -1.53
N GLU A 144 13.46 10.93 -2.22
CA GLU A 144 13.34 9.51 -2.56
C GLU A 144 13.16 9.24 -4.06
N SER A 145 13.77 10.01 -4.95
CA SER A 145 13.66 9.82 -6.41
C SER A 145 13.90 8.37 -6.88
N THR A 146 14.92 7.69 -6.33
CA THR A 146 15.19 6.27 -6.57
C THR A 146 14.07 5.38 -6.05
N GLY A 147 13.64 5.57 -4.80
CA GLY A 147 12.57 4.79 -4.18
C GLY A 147 11.24 4.93 -4.91
N LEU A 148 10.92 6.15 -5.35
CA LEU A 148 9.74 6.44 -6.16
C LEU A 148 9.80 5.78 -7.53
N THR A 149 10.96 5.77 -8.18
CA THR A 149 11.15 5.06 -9.46
C THR A 149 10.92 3.56 -9.29
N MET A 150 11.47 2.97 -8.22
CA MET A 150 11.26 1.56 -7.89
C MET A 150 9.79 1.25 -7.60
N MET A 151 9.13 2.10 -6.80
CA MET A 151 7.73 1.91 -6.43
C MET A 151 6.78 2.07 -7.62
N ARG A 152 7.02 3.05 -8.50
CA ARG A 152 6.27 3.21 -9.77
C ARG A 152 6.43 1.96 -10.63
N ARG A 153 7.62 1.36 -10.69
CA ARG A 153 7.85 0.09 -11.37
C ARG A 153 7.08 -1.08 -10.74
N ALA A 154 7.04 -1.16 -9.41
CA ALA A 154 6.33 -2.22 -8.67
C ALA A 154 4.80 -2.12 -8.76
N ALA A 155 4.28 -0.89 -8.80
CA ALA A 155 2.87 -0.58 -9.00
C ALA A 155 2.39 -1.02 -10.40
N GLY A 156 3.28 -1.07 -11.41
CA GLY A 156 2.88 -1.35 -12.79
C GLY A 156 2.07 -0.19 -13.39
N LYS A 157 1.20 -0.49 -14.37
CA LYS A 157 0.25 0.50 -14.93
C LYS A 157 -0.95 0.70 -13.98
N ILE A 158 -0.73 0.95 -12.69
CA ILE A 158 -1.82 1.49 -11.86
C ILE A 158 -2.18 2.83 -12.49
N MET A 159 -3.43 2.91 -12.95
CA MET A 159 -3.98 4.06 -13.64
C MET A 159 -3.86 5.28 -12.74
N ARG A 160 -3.38 6.40 -13.28
CA ARG A 160 -3.40 7.69 -12.58
C ARG A 160 -4.86 8.00 -12.25
N LEU A 161 -5.22 8.15 -10.97
CA LEU A 161 -6.18 9.21 -10.66
C LEU A 161 -5.46 10.54 -10.90
N GLU A 162 -5.54 11.04 -12.13
CA GLU A 162 -5.84 12.46 -12.24
C GLU A 162 -7.26 12.59 -11.69
N ILE A 163 -7.35 13.01 -10.43
CA ILE A 163 -8.63 13.37 -9.84
C ILE A 163 -9.13 14.55 -10.70
N ASN A 164 -9.98 14.25 -11.68
CA ASN A 164 -10.79 15.22 -12.41
C ASN A 164 -11.99 15.70 -11.56
N ALA A 165 -11.84 15.71 -10.23
CA ALA A 165 -12.55 16.66 -9.39
C ALA A 165 -11.80 18.00 -9.50
N PRO A 166 -12.47 19.16 -9.45
CA PRO A 166 -11.85 20.46 -9.65
C PRO A 166 -10.72 20.63 -8.64
N LYS A 167 -9.48 20.40 -9.10
CA LYS A 167 -8.22 20.65 -8.43
C LYS A 167 -8.30 20.42 -6.90
N LEU A 168 -8.08 19.19 -6.43
CA LEU A 168 -7.50 19.04 -5.10
C LEU A 168 -6.07 19.62 -5.19
N THR A 169 -5.98 20.92 -4.97
CA THR A 169 -4.71 21.62 -4.90
C THR A 169 -4.00 21.21 -3.62
N PHE A 170 -2.70 21.46 -3.53
CA PHE A 170 -1.96 21.35 -2.26
C PHE A 170 -2.68 22.07 -1.10
N SER A 171 -3.46 23.13 -1.40
CA SER A 171 -4.30 23.87 -0.45
C SER A 171 -5.51 23.08 0.07
N ASP A 172 -6.01 22.09 -0.66
CA ASP A 172 -7.12 21.24 -0.22
C ASP A 172 -6.63 20.08 0.64
N MET A 173 -5.38 19.65 0.44
CA MET A 173 -4.68 18.69 1.30
C MET A 173 -4.27 19.29 2.66
N GLU A 174 -4.05 20.62 2.76
CA GLU A 174 -3.81 21.29 4.07
C GLU A 174 -5.02 21.22 5.01
N LYS A 175 -6.24 21.08 4.47
CA LYS A 175 -7.45 20.88 5.30
C LYS A 175 -7.48 19.48 5.93
N PHE A 176 -6.84 18.50 5.30
CA PHE A 176 -6.52 17.20 5.88
C PHE A 176 -5.21 17.32 6.67
N ARG A 177 -5.27 17.93 7.86
CA ARG A 177 -4.19 17.98 8.86
C ARG A 177 -3.83 16.57 9.39
N ILE A 178 -3.40 15.67 8.51
CA ILE A 178 -3.10 14.29 8.86
C ILE A 178 -1.61 14.09 9.14
N PHE A 179 -0.67 14.83 8.52
CA PHE A 179 0.73 14.81 8.95
C PHE A 179 1.45 16.14 8.68
N HIS A 180 2.26 16.57 9.66
CA HIS A 180 3.17 17.73 9.58
C HIS A 180 4.32 17.57 8.56
N LYS A 181 4.24 16.58 7.65
CA LYS A 181 5.20 16.33 6.57
C LYS A 181 4.42 16.08 5.28
N GLN A 182 4.82 16.80 4.22
CA GLN A 182 4.29 16.74 2.86
C GLN A 182 4.09 15.29 2.38
N ALA A 183 2.84 14.88 2.15
CA ALA A 183 2.51 13.69 1.39
C ALA A 183 2.43 14.07 -0.10
N HIS A 184 3.18 13.39 -0.97
CA HIS A 184 3.09 13.59 -2.40
C HIS A 184 2.14 12.57 -3.04
N ILE A 185 1.26 13.06 -3.91
CA ILE A 185 0.56 12.24 -4.89
C ILE A 185 1.57 11.96 -6.00
N LEU A 186 1.85 10.69 -6.26
CA LEU A 186 2.74 10.33 -7.36
C LEU A 186 2.05 10.57 -8.69
N THR A 187 2.26 11.76 -9.22
CA THR A 187 1.93 12.12 -10.59
C THR A 187 3.21 12.01 -11.41
N LEU A 188 3.18 11.18 -12.46
CA LEU A 188 4.21 11.17 -13.47
C LEU A 188 3.96 12.38 -14.38
N GLN A 189 5.00 13.02 -14.92
CA GLN A 189 4.88 13.85 -16.11
C GLN A 189 4.61 12.93 -17.30
#